data_AF-A0A6C0BY18-F1
#
_entry.id   AF-A0A6C0BY18-F1
#
_cell.length_a   1.000
_cell.length_b   1.000
_cell.length_c   1.000
_cell.angle_alpha   90.00
_cell.angle_beta   90.00
_cell.angle_gamma   90.00
#
_symmetry.space_group_name_H-M   'P 1'
#
loop_
_entity.id
_entity.type
_entity.pdbx_description
1 polymer ?
#
loop_
_entity_poly.entity_id
_entity_poly.type
_entity_poly.pdbx_seq_one_letter_code
_entity_poly.pdbx_strand_id
1 'polypeptide(L)'
;MAKQCPPGVICIENATMLMVGCILIGIIYLANSYHSKILIHNMAHNSVAHNSVAHNSVAHNSVAHNMAQPRHQTQKGLPINVPTQPIDSSYRQIGILSRNNDQDVIMGLFGMQMNRGRDLWQYYTTTEHGIRLPISVNGKSGSVEYGCDPIENGDMIYVEGYNDAFRATIYDDNNRMRYIPMV
;
A
#
# COMPACT_ATOMS: atom_id res chain seq x y z
N MET A 1 27.37 -51.61 -36.25
CA MET A 1 27.12 -51.13 -37.63
C MET A 1 26.94 -49.63 -37.56
N ALA A 2 27.95 -48.86 -37.96
CA ALA A 2 27.92 -47.40 -37.83
C ALA A 2 26.91 -46.82 -38.81
N LYS A 3 25.87 -46.16 -38.29
CA LYS A 3 24.96 -45.35 -39.10
C LYS A 3 25.66 -44.02 -39.39
N GLN A 4 26.49 -43.99 -40.42
CA GLN A 4 27.07 -42.75 -40.95
C GLN A 4 26.13 -42.20 -42.03
N CYS A 5 25.70 -40.94 -41.89
CA CYS A 5 24.94 -40.27 -42.94
C CYS A 5 25.85 -39.86 -44.10
N PRO A 6 25.31 -39.71 -45.32
CA PRO A 6 26.06 -39.24 -46.47
C PRO A 6 26.75 -37.89 -46.19
N PRO A 7 27.91 -37.62 -46.82
CA PRO A 7 28.67 -36.40 -46.59
C PRO A 7 27.85 -35.17 -47.04
N GLY A 8 27.66 -34.21 -46.13
CA GLY A 8 26.93 -32.96 -46.40
C GLY A 8 25.61 -32.78 -45.64
N VAL A 9 25.20 -33.73 -44.79
CA VAL A 9 23.98 -33.62 -43.96
C VAL A 9 24.29 -33.89 -42.49
N ILE A 10 23.79 -33.02 -41.60
CA ILE A 10 23.89 -33.20 -40.16
C ILE A 10 22.97 -34.36 -39.76
N CYS A 11 23.53 -35.48 -39.30
CA CYS A 11 22.74 -36.55 -38.70
C CYS A 11 22.10 -36.03 -37.40
N ILE A 12 20.82 -35.65 -37.47
CA ILE A 12 20.02 -35.40 -36.29
C ILE A 12 19.57 -36.78 -35.76
N GLU A 13 20.34 -37.32 -34.82
CA GLU A 13 19.86 -38.42 -34.00
C GLU A 13 18.84 -37.87 -33.00
N ASN A 14 17.86 -38.69 -32.61
CA ASN A 14 16.86 -38.29 -31.61
C ASN A 14 17.52 -37.82 -30.29
N ALA A 15 18.72 -38.30 -29.99
CA ALA A 15 19.54 -37.87 -28.86
C ALA A 15 20.12 -36.46 -29.01
N THR A 16 20.56 -36.06 -30.22
CA THR A 16 21.09 -34.70 -30.45
C THR A 16 19.98 -33.66 -30.48
N MET A 17 18.78 -34.02 -30.94
CA MET A 17 17.58 -33.17 -30.82
C MET A 17 17.17 -32.95 -29.36
N LEU A 18 17.24 -33.98 -28.52
CA LEU A 18 16.93 -33.89 -27.10
C LEU A 18 17.95 -33.00 -26.38
N MET A 19 19.24 -33.15 -26.68
CA MET A 19 20.30 -32.29 -26.13
C MET A 19 20.10 -30.80 -26.50
N VAL A 20 19.83 -30.49 -27.77
CA VAL A 20 19.58 -29.10 -28.20
C VAL A 20 18.31 -28.53 -27.55
N GLY A 21 17.25 -29.34 -27.43
CA GLY A 21 16.02 -28.95 -26.74
C GLY A 21 16.24 -28.61 -25.26
N CYS A 22 16.99 -29.45 -24.53
CA CYS A 22 17.33 -29.20 -23.13
C CYS A 22 18.16 -27.92 -22.95
N ILE A 23 19.08 -27.64 -23.87
CA ILE A 23 19.89 -26.40 -23.84
C ILE A 23 19.00 -25.18 -24.05
N LEU A 24 18.08 -25.20 -25.02
CA LEU A 24 17.16 -24.09 -25.28
C LEU A 24 16.21 -23.84 -24.10
N ILE A 25 15.66 -24.90 -23.49
CA ILE A 25 14.81 -24.80 -22.31
C ILE A 25 15.59 -24.20 -21.12
N GLY A 26 16.84 -24.62 -20.93
CA GLY A 26 17.72 -24.06 -19.90
C GLY A 26 18.01 -22.57 -20.10
N ILE A 27 18.28 -22.14 -21.32
CA ILE A 27 18.52 -20.72 -21.65
C ILE A 27 17.26 -19.88 -21.36
N ILE A 28 16.07 -20.37 -21.74
CA ILE A 28 14.80 -19.68 -21.47
C ILE A 28 14.54 -19.55 -19.96
N TYR A 29 14.78 -20.62 -19.20
CA TYR A 29 14.64 -20.60 -17.74
C TYR A 29 15.58 -19.60 -17.07
N LEU A 30 16.85 -19.57 -17.50
CA LEU A 30 17.83 -18.60 -17.00
C LEU A 30 17.42 -17.17 -17.34
N ALA A 31 16.99 -16.90 -18.57
CA ALA A 31 16.54 -15.57 -19.00
C ALA A 31 15.36 -15.05 -18.15
N ASN A 32 14.37 -15.91 -17.87
CA ASN A 32 13.25 -15.57 -17.00
C ASN A 32 13.71 -15.29 -15.55
N SER A 33 14.67 -16.07 -15.04
CA SER A 33 15.24 -15.85 -13.71
C SER A 33 16.02 -14.52 -13.61
N TYR A 34 16.73 -14.11 -14.67
CA TYR A 34 17.38 -12.81 -14.74
C TYR A 34 16.37 -11.65 -14.83
N HIS A 35 15.26 -11.82 -15.56
CA HIS A 35 14.21 -10.79 -15.64
C HIS A 35 13.57 -10.53 -14.27
N SER A 36 13.31 -11.57 -13.47
CA SER A 36 12.77 -11.40 -12.11
C SER A 36 13.71 -10.62 -11.18
N LYS A 37 15.03 -10.69 -11.37
CA LYS A 37 16.00 -9.93 -10.55
C LYS A 37 16.09 -8.45 -10.94
N ILE A 38 15.88 -8.12 -12.21
CA ILE A 38 15.93 -6.73 -12.72
C ILE A 38 14.70 -5.90 -12.27
N LEU A 39 13.57 -6.54 -11.96
CA LEU A 39 12.37 -5.84 -11.50
C LEU A 39 12.40 -5.43 -10.02
N ILE A 40 13.35 -5.94 -9.22
CA ILE A 40 13.46 -5.68 -7.78
C ILE A 40 14.39 -4.49 -7.46
N HIS A 41 15.32 -4.11 -8.36
CA HIS A 41 16.29 -3.03 -8.09
C HIS A 41 15.73 -1.60 -8.29
N ASN A 42 14.53 -1.44 -8.86
CA ASN A 42 13.96 -0.11 -9.14
C ASN A 42 12.96 0.38 -8.07
N MET A 43 12.82 -0.32 -6.96
CA MET A 43 11.95 0.08 -5.84
C MET A 43 12.72 0.49 -4.57
N ALA A 44 14.07 0.46 -4.61
CA ALA A 44 14.94 0.78 -3.47
C ALA A 44 15.44 2.22 -3.46
N HIS A 45 14.62 3.19 -3.88
CA HIS A 45 14.95 4.61 -3.72
C HIS A 45 13.69 5.45 -3.42
N ASN A 46 12.96 5.10 -2.37
CA ASN A 46 12.20 6.12 -1.64
C ASN A 46 12.06 5.76 -0.15
N SER A 47 13.20 5.65 0.53
CA SER A 47 13.27 5.75 1.99
C SER A 47 13.74 7.15 2.36
N VAL A 48 12.89 8.16 2.21
CA VAL A 48 13.02 9.39 3.00
C VAL A 48 12.44 9.08 4.37
N ALA A 49 13.27 8.47 5.20
CA ALA A 49 13.11 8.51 6.63
C ALA A 49 13.50 9.92 7.11
N HIS A 50 12.52 10.80 7.28
CA HIS A 50 12.66 11.96 8.16
C HIS A 50 11.63 11.88 9.27
N ASN A 51 11.94 11.04 10.26
CA ASN A 51 11.48 11.25 11.63
C ASN A 51 12.69 11.09 12.54
N SER A 52 13.54 12.11 12.56
CA SER A 52 14.44 12.37 13.68
C SER A 52 13.77 13.43 14.55
N VAL A 53 12.98 12.95 15.50
CA VAL A 53 12.58 13.72 16.68
C VAL A 53 13.88 14.14 17.38
N ALA A 54 14.23 15.42 17.27
CA ALA A 54 15.28 16.00 18.08
C ALA A 54 14.79 16.03 19.53
N HIS A 55 15.28 15.10 20.34
CA HIS A 55 15.23 15.21 21.78
C HIS A 55 16.04 16.46 22.19
N ASN A 56 15.34 17.52 22.60
CA ASN A 56 15.93 18.67 23.26
C ASN A 56 16.57 18.21 24.57
N SER A 57 17.90 18.12 24.59
CA SER A 57 18.67 18.02 25.82
C SER A 57 18.69 19.39 26.52
N VAL A 58 18.19 19.37 27.75
CA VAL A 58 18.24 20.44 28.75
C VAL A 58 19.64 21.05 28.84
N ALA A 59 19.74 22.37 28.69
CA ALA A 59 20.91 23.15 29.10
C ALA A 59 20.45 24.39 29.88
N HIS A 60 20.73 24.30 31.18
CA HIS A 60 20.81 25.31 32.25
C HIS A 60 20.48 26.79 31.98
N ASN A 61 19.72 27.32 32.94
CA ASN A 61 19.58 28.72 33.33
C ASN A 61 20.91 29.48 33.44
N SER A 62 20.89 30.74 33.00
CA SER A 62 21.58 31.83 33.69
C SER A 62 20.73 33.10 33.65
N VAL A 63 20.46 33.61 34.85
CA VAL A 63 19.66 34.79 35.18
C VAL A 63 20.32 36.06 34.63
N ALA A 64 19.54 36.95 34.02
CA ALA A 64 19.87 38.37 33.97
C ALA A 64 18.60 39.21 34.18
N HIS A 65 18.68 40.05 35.20
CA HIS A 65 17.67 40.93 35.75
C HIS A 65 17.45 42.18 34.88
N ASN A 66 16.30 42.86 35.09
CA ASN A 66 15.96 44.26 34.72
C ASN A 66 15.29 44.41 33.33
N MET A 67 14.23 45.19 33.11
CA MET A 67 13.63 46.33 33.80
C MET A 67 12.13 46.43 33.43
N ALA A 68 11.36 47.11 34.26
CA ALA A 68 9.92 47.32 34.11
C ALA A 68 9.49 47.96 32.77
N GLN A 69 8.36 47.52 32.22
CA GLN A 69 7.46 48.31 31.37
C GLN A 69 6.04 47.69 31.31
N PRO A 70 5.00 48.49 30.97
CA PRO A 70 3.64 48.30 31.45
C PRO A 70 2.87 47.20 30.72
N ARG A 71 1.82 46.70 31.40
CA ARG A 71 0.79 45.81 30.87
C ARG A 71 0.34 46.22 29.47
N HIS A 72 0.83 45.53 28.44
CA HIS A 72 0.04 45.24 27.27
C HIS A 72 -0.03 43.74 27.14
N GLN A 73 -1.24 43.23 27.31
CA GLN A 73 -1.58 41.82 27.13
C GLN A 73 -0.86 41.31 25.90
N THR A 74 0.00 40.31 26.10
CA THR A 74 0.39 39.41 25.03
C THR A 74 -0.93 38.90 24.45
N GLN A 75 -1.38 39.49 23.35
CA GLN A 75 -2.27 38.79 22.44
C GLN A 75 -1.43 37.60 21.98
N LYS A 76 -1.48 36.52 22.76
CA LYS A 76 -1.14 35.19 22.31
C LYS A 76 -2.01 35.03 21.07
N GLY A 77 -1.39 35.16 19.89
CA GLY A 77 -2.09 34.97 18.63
C GLY A 77 -2.77 33.62 18.75
N LEU A 78 -4.11 33.62 18.81
CA LEU A 78 -4.84 32.38 18.72
C LEU A 78 -4.43 31.80 17.35
N PRO A 79 -3.99 30.54 17.29
CA PRO A 79 -3.73 29.92 16.00
C PRO A 79 -5.06 29.89 15.25
N ILE A 80 -5.20 30.79 14.28
CA ILE A 80 -6.28 30.74 13.31
C ILE A 80 -5.87 29.66 12.31
N ASN A 81 -6.74 28.66 12.12
CA ASN A 81 -6.55 27.46 11.31
C ASN A 81 -6.04 26.19 12.03
N VAL A 82 -6.45 25.97 13.29
CA VAL A 82 -6.42 24.60 13.86
C VAL A 82 -7.66 23.85 13.36
N PRO A 83 -7.54 22.64 12.76
CA PRO A 83 -8.69 21.82 12.43
C PRO A 83 -9.52 21.58 13.69
N THR A 84 -10.78 22.00 13.68
CA THR A 84 -11.69 21.85 14.83
C THR A 84 -12.15 20.41 15.03
N GLN A 85 -11.85 19.52 14.08
CA GLN A 85 -12.19 18.11 14.10
C GLN A 85 -10.93 17.27 13.85
N PRO A 86 -10.61 16.29 14.72
CA PRO A 86 -9.56 15.33 14.44
C PRO A 86 -10.06 14.35 13.38
N ILE A 87 -9.73 14.60 12.11
CA ILE A 87 -9.99 13.65 11.03
C ILE A 87 -8.72 12.87 10.75
N ASP A 88 -8.83 11.55 10.86
CA ASP A 88 -7.77 10.61 10.51
C ASP A 88 -7.66 10.54 8.98
N SER A 89 -6.79 11.39 8.43
CA SER A 89 -6.43 11.41 7.01
C SER A 89 -5.30 10.41 6.70
N SER A 90 -5.20 9.32 7.46
CA SER A 90 -4.30 8.22 7.16
C SER A 90 -5.08 6.96 6.81
N TYR A 91 -4.57 6.21 5.83
CA TYR A 91 -5.11 4.90 5.50
C TYR A 91 -4.78 3.91 6.61
N ARG A 92 -5.82 3.28 7.14
CA ARG A 92 -5.70 2.21 8.13
C ARG A 92 -6.41 0.97 7.64
N GLN A 93 -6.00 -0.19 8.12
CA GLN A 93 -6.76 -1.40 7.87
C GLN A 93 -8.06 -1.35 8.68
N ILE A 94 -9.19 -1.47 7.99
CA ILE A 94 -10.52 -1.43 8.58
C ILE A 94 -11.24 -2.77 8.50
N GLY A 95 -10.70 -3.73 7.76
CA GLY A 95 -11.35 -5.02 7.63
C GLY A 95 -10.62 -5.95 6.69
N ILE A 96 -11.38 -6.92 6.19
CA ILE A 96 -10.95 -7.86 5.17
C ILE A 96 -11.99 -7.97 4.06
N LEU A 97 -11.53 -8.32 2.87
CA LEU A 97 -12.35 -8.74 1.74
C LEU A 97 -12.16 -10.25 1.57
N SER A 98 -13.25 -10.99 1.47
CA SER A 98 -13.24 -12.44 1.31
C SER A 98 -14.17 -12.89 0.20
N ARG A 99 -13.78 -13.91 -0.55
CA ARG A 99 -14.62 -14.57 -1.54
C ARG A 99 -14.59 -16.06 -1.30
N ASN A 100 -15.79 -16.66 -1.29
CA ASN A 100 -15.97 -18.10 -1.11
C ASN A 100 -16.26 -18.73 -2.48
N ASN A 101 -15.28 -18.72 -3.38
CA ASN A 101 -15.33 -19.47 -4.65
C ASN A 101 -14.34 -20.66 -4.57
N ASP A 102 -14.07 -21.33 -5.68
CA ASP A 102 -13.10 -22.44 -5.77
C ASP A 102 -11.68 -22.07 -5.28
N GLN A 103 -11.38 -20.77 -5.17
CA GLN A 103 -10.17 -20.23 -4.56
C GLN A 103 -10.55 -19.25 -3.44
N ASP A 104 -10.28 -19.64 -2.19
CA ASP A 104 -10.44 -18.78 -1.03
C ASP A 104 -9.35 -17.70 -1.05
N VAL A 105 -9.73 -16.49 -1.46
CA VAL A 105 -8.85 -15.32 -1.46
C VAL A 105 -9.32 -14.36 -0.38
N ILE A 106 -8.38 -14.00 0.51
CA ILE A 106 -8.59 -13.03 1.58
C ILE A 106 -7.60 -11.88 1.38
N MET A 107 -8.10 -10.65 1.42
CA MET A 107 -7.29 -9.43 1.28
C MET A 107 -7.61 -8.45 2.40
N GLY A 108 -6.64 -7.61 2.77
CA GLY A 108 -6.87 -6.53 3.71
C GLY A 108 -7.63 -5.35 3.08
N LEU A 109 -8.70 -4.90 3.72
CA LEU A 109 -9.43 -3.69 3.34
C LEU A 109 -8.86 -2.49 4.11
N PHE A 110 -8.40 -1.48 3.37
CA PHE A 110 -7.84 -0.25 3.94
C PHE A 110 -8.76 0.93 3.62
N GLY A 111 -8.95 1.81 4.59
CA GLY A 111 -9.84 2.96 4.48
C GLY A 111 -9.30 4.21 5.17
N MET A 112 -9.75 5.37 4.68
CA MET A 112 -9.44 6.70 5.22
C MET A 112 -10.66 7.61 5.11
N GLN A 113 -10.92 8.43 6.13
CA GLN A 113 -12.03 9.40 6.13
C GLN A 113 -11.62 10.71 5.45
N MET A 114 -12.56 11.32 4.73
CA MET A 114 -12.34 12.59 4.04
C MET A 114 -12.94 13.79 4.79
N ASN A 115 -12.16 14.86 4.96
CA ASN A 115 -12.58 16.09 5.65
C ASN A 115 -13.38 17.07 4.77
N ARG A 116 -14.49 16.62 4.19
CA ARG A 116 -15.30 17.44 3.26
C ARG A 116 -16.76 17.64 3.72
N GLY A 117 -17.03 17.56 5.03
CA GLY A 117 -18.37 17.77 5.60
C GLY A 117 -19.43 16.74 5.18
N ARG A 118 -19.00 15.69 4.48
CA ARG A 118 -19.76 14.50 4.11
C ARG A 118 -18.96 13.29 4.57
N ASP A 119 -19.63 12.25 5.05
CA ASP A 119 -19.01 11.00 5.51
C ASP A 119 -18.51 10.16 4.31
N LEU A 120 -17.57 10.73 3.56
CA LEU A 120 -16.95 10.11 2.40
C LEU A 120 -15.66 9.44 2.83
N TRP A 121 -15.37 8.32 2.17
CA TRP A 121 -14.22 7.51 2.45
C TRP A 121 -13.44 7.19 1.19
N GLN A 122 -12.13 7.05 1.35
CA GLN A 122 -11.28 6.46 0.33
C GLN A 122 -10.88 5.05 0.77
N TYR A 123 -10.84 4.13 -0.17
CA TYR A 123 -10.51 2.74 0.07
C TYR A 123 -9.56 2.18 -0.98
N TYR A 124 -8.77 1.20 -0.54
CA TYR A 124 -8.06 0.28 -1.41
C TYR A 124 -7.95 -1.08 -0.73
N THR A 125 -7.66 -2.10 -1.52
CA THR A 125 -7.28 -3.42 -1.01
C THR A 125 -5.85 -3.75 -1.39
N THR A 126 -5.25 -4.73 -0.72
CA THR A 126 -3.89 -5.17 -1.03
C THR A 126 -3.88 -6.67 -1.28
N THR A 127 -3.19 -7.10 -2.34
CA THR A 127 -2.97 -8.53 -2.63
C THR A 127 -1.99 -9.15 -1.62
N GLU A 128 -1.87 -10.47 -1.63
CA GLU A 128 -0.88 -11.19 -0.81
C GLU A 128 0.56 -10.69 -1.03
N HIS A 129 0.87 -10.22 -2.24
CA HIS A 129 2.18 -9.69 -2.61
C HIS A 129 2.37 -8.19 -2.31
N GLY A 130 1.44 -7.55 -1.59
CA GLY A 130 1.58 -6.14 -1.21
C GLY A 130 1.18 -5.15 -2.31
N ILE A 131 0.54 -5.60 -3.39
CA ILE A 131 0.11 -4.72 -4.48
C ILE A 131 -1.24 -4.09 -4.12
N ARG A 132 -1.31 -2.76 -4.18
CA ARG A 132 -2.56 -2.02 -3.97
C ARG A 132 -3.47 -2.13 -5.18
N LEU A 133 -4.72 -2.50 -4.95
CA LEU A 133 -5.75 -2.59 -5.97
C LEU A 133 -6.89 -1.63 -5.65
N PRO A 134 -7.41 -0.93 -6.67
CA PRO A 134 -8.58 -0.10 -6.51
C PRO A 134 -9.84 -0.95 -6.32
N ILE A 135 -10.78 -0.39 -5.59
CA ILE A 135 -12.07 -1.01 -5.31
C ILE A 135 -13.20 -0.06 -5.70
N SER A 136 -14.36 -0.62 -6.02
CA SER A 136 -15.56 0.13 -6.37
C SER A 136 -16.71 -0.27 -5.44
N VAL A 137 -17.32 0.73 -4.81
CA VAL A 137 -18.43 0.61 -3.86
C VAL A 137 -19.65 1.24 -4.52
N ASN A 138 -20.72 0.47 -4.72
CA ASN A 138 -21.96 0.95 -5.36
C ASN A 138 -21.73 1.64 -6.73
N GLY A 139 -20.77 1.15 -7.51
CA GLY A 139 -20.42 1.70 -8.83
C GLY A 139 -19.57 2.98 -8.78
N LYS A 140 -19.20 3.47 -7.59
CA LYS A 140 -18.26 4.57 -7.41
C LYS A 140 -16.90 4.01 -7.03
N SER A 141 -15.84 4.46 -7.70
CA SER A 141 -14.48 4.10 -7.31
C SER A 141 -14.18 4.63 -5.90
N GLY A 142 -13.65 3.78 -5.03
CA GLY A 142 -13.18 4.16 -3.69
C GLY A 142 -11.76 4.72 -3.69
N SER A 143 -11.04 4.63 -4.82
CA SER A 143 -9.64 5.05 -4.91
C SER A 143 -9.44 6.44 -5.51
N VAL A 144 -10.53 7.13 -5.88
CA VAL A 144 -10.48 8.49 -6.44
C VAL A 144 -10.50 9.56 -5.37
N GLU A 145 -10.09 10.78 -5.74
CA GLU A 145 -10.01 11.93 -4.84
C GLU A 145 -11.36 12.24 -4.17
N TYR A 146 -12.49 12.03 -4.84
CA TYR A 146 -13.81 12.33 -4.28
C TYR A 146 -14.34 11.30 -3.28
N GLY A 147 -13.68 10.14 -3.16
CA GLY A 147 -14.11 9.04 -2.30
C GLY A 147 -15.45 8.42 -2.71
N CYS A 148 -15.94 7.51 -1.87
CA CYS A 148 -17.23 6.85 -2.01
C CYS A 148 -17.94 6.73 -0.65
N ASP A 149 -19.11 6.09 -0.68
CA ASP A 149 -19.97 5.88 0.48
C ASP A 149 -19.29 4.89 1.46
N PRO A 150 -19.59 4.96 2.77
CA PRO A 150 -19.00 4.05 3.76
C PRO A 150 -19.36 2.59 3.47
N ILE A 151 -18.41 1.68 3.68
CA ILE A 151 -18.62 0.23 3.53
C ILE A 151 -19.15 -0.33 4.85
N GLU A 152 -20.23 -1.09 4.78
CA GLU A 152 -20.81 -1.82 5.90
C GLU A 152 -20.37 -3.30 5.91
N ASN A 153 -20.58 -3.95 7.05
CA ASN A 153 -20.25 -5.35 7.20
C ASN A 153 -21.18 -6.23 6.35
N GLY A 154 -20.61 -7.08 5.49
CA GLY A 154 -21.35 -7.95 4.58
C GLY A 154 -21.53 -7.39 3.16
N ASP A 155 -21.13 -6.14 2.91
CA ASP A 155 -21.23 -5.51 1.59
C ASP A 155 -20.43 -6.26 0.52
N MET A 156 -20.95 -6.25 -0.71
CA MET A 156 -20.27 -6.81 -1.87
C MET A 156 -19.53 -5.70 -2.62
N ILE A 157 -18.20 -5.77 -2.60
CA ILE A 157 -17.32 -4.73 -3.15
C ILE A 157 -16.60 -5.27 -4.38
N TYR A 158 -16.62 -4.52 -5.48
CA TYR A 158 -15.94 -4.92 -6.70
C TYR A 158 -14.45 -4.55 -6.64
N VAL A 159 -13.57 -5.50 -6.97
CA VAL A 159 -12.11 -5.27 -6.96
C VAL A 159 -11.59 -5.37 -8.39
N GLU A 160 -11.09 -4.26 -8.94
CA GLU A 160 -10.78 -4.17 -10.38
C GLU A 160 -9.67 -5.14 -10.81
N GLY A 161 -8.66 -5.40 -9.96
CA GLY A 161 -7.57 -6.32 -10.28
C GLY A 161 -7.98 -7.80 -10.41
N TYR A 162 -9.10 -8.17 -9.79
CA TYR A 162 -9.66 -9.54 -9.84
C TYR A 162 -10.90 -9.63 -10.73
N ASN A 163 -11.38 -8.49 -11.25
CA ASN A 163 -12.60 -8.35 -12.06
C ASN A 163 -13.84 -9.04 -11.47
N ASP A 164 -13.95 -9.07 -10.14
CA ASP A 164 -15.03 -9.79 -9.47
C ASP A 164 -15.25 -9.18 -8.06
N ALA A 165 -16.37 -9.49 -7.44
CA ALA A 165 -16.81 -8.95 -6.17
C ALA A 165 -16.29 -9.78 -4.97
N PHE A 166 -16.14 -9.12 -3.83
CA PHE A 166 -15.73 -9.71 -2.57
C PHE A 166 -16.64 -9.23 -1.44
N ARG A 167 -16.90 -10.10 -0.48
CA ARG A 167 -17.65 -9.76 0.72
C ARG A 167 -16.74 -9.03 1.71
N ALA A 168 -17.15 -7.85 2.14
CA ALA A 168 -16.46 -7.07 3.15
C ALA A 168 -16.79 -7.59 4.55
N THR A 169 -15.77 -7.64 5.41
CA THR A 169 -15.91 -7.86 6.84
C THR A 169 -15.20 -6.74 7.57
N ILE A 170 -15.97 -5.88 8.22
CA ILE A 170 -15.47 -4.68 8.89
C ILE A 170 -15.16 -4.97 10.35
N TYR A 171 -14.02 -4.48 10.84
CA TYR A 171 -13.67 -4.60 12.25
C TYR A 171 -14.49 -3.62 13.11
N ASP A 172 -14.94 -4.09 14.28
CA ASP A 172 -15.77 -3.31 15.20
C ASP A 172 -15.06 -2.04 15.72
N ASP A 173 -13.73 -2.04 15.75
CA ASP A 173 -12.91 -0.98 16.34
C ASP A 173 -12.72 0.27 15.46
N ASN A 174 -13.23 0.28 14.23
CA ASN A 174 -12.99 1.39 13.30
C ASN A 174 -13.64 2.72 13.68
N ASN A 175 -14.60 2.69 14.59
CA ASN A 175 -15.33 3.87 15.07
C ASN A 175 -14.97 4.26 16.51
N ARG A 176 -13.87 3.72 17.06
CA ARG A 176 -13.41 4.12 18.39
C ARG A 176 -12.77 5.51 18.32
N MET A 177 -13.38 6.44 19.02
CA MET A 177 -12.84 7.78 19.29
C MET A 177 -11.42 7.62 19.84
N ARG A 178 -10.41 8.06 19.08
CA ARG A 178 -9.02 8.05 19.59
C ARG A 178 -8.85 9.25 20.50
N TYR A 179 -8.57 8.99 21.76
CA TYR A 179 -8.18 10.04 22.71
C TYR A 179 -6.84 10.63 22.26
N ILE A 180 -6.77 11.95 22.13
CA ILE A 180 -5.50 12.66 21.94
C ILE A 180 -4.88 12.80 23.34
N PRO A 181 -3.80 12.08 23.69
CA PRO A 181 -3.15 12.28 24.96
C PRO A 181 -2.60 13.72 25.01
N MET A 182 -3.04 14.47 26.02
CA MET A 182 -2.54 15.82 26.28
C MET A 182 -1.07 15.70 26.72
N VAL A 183 -0.18 16.44 26.05
CA VAL A 183 1.24 16.60 26.44
C VAL A 183 1.38 17.83 27.31
#